data_AF-A0A9E0B9T2-F1
#
_entry.id   AF-A0A9E0B9T2-F1
#
_cell.length_a   1.000
_cell.length_b   1.000
_cell.length_c   1.000
_cell.angle_alpha   90.00
_cell.angle_beta   90.00
_cell.angle_gamma   90.00
#
_symmetry.space_group_name_H-M   'P 1'
#
loop_
_entity.id
_entity.type
_entity.pdbx_description
1 polymer ?
#
loop_
_entity_poly.entity_id
_entity_poly.type
_entity_poly.pdbx_seq_one_letter_code
_entity_poly.pdbx_strand_id
1 'polypeptide(L)'
;MANTNVTMRIDENLKSQLQELVSNLGMDMTTFFTMAAKQAVREQALPFHPDMNVGRCSNKAYQMAMANTNYNADGKAVIASDDEWVEETEWDDMFEQMKKEREAE
;
A
#
# COMPACT_ATOMS: atom_id res chain seq x y z
N MET A 1 -20.49 -0.74 -7.60
CA MET A 1 -19.11 -0.24 -7.40
C MET A 1 -18.23 -1.02 -8.34
N ALA A 2 -17.31 -0.37 -9.06
CA ALA A 2 -16.29 -1.08 -9.80
C ALA A 2 -15.50 -1.97 -8.82
N ASN A 3 -15.28 -3.24 -9.18
CA ASN A 3 -14.38 -4.11 -8.43
C ASN A 3 -12.98 -3.91 -9.01
N THR A 4 -12.10 -3.30 -8.22
CA THR A 4 -10.68 -3.16 -8.56
C THR A 4 -9.90 -4.20 -7.75
N ASN A 5 -9.05 -4.96 -8.43
CA ASN A 5 -8.19 -5.95 -7.78
C ASN A 5 -6.86 -5.30 -7.40
N VAL A 6 -6.30 -5.66 -6.25
CA VAL A 6 -4.97 -5.22 -5.80
C VAL A 6 -4.11 -6.45 -5.60
N THR A 7 -2.99 -6.54 -6.30
CA THR A 7 -1.98 -7.58 -6.07
C THR A 7 -0.81 -6.99 -5.28
N MET A 8 -0.41 -7.65 -4.20
CA MET A 8 0.69 -7.22 -3.34
C MET A 8 1.70 -8.37 -3.16
N ARG A 9 3.00 -8.03 -3.21
CA ARG A 9 4.08 -8.97 -2.86
C ARG A 9 4.34 -8.86 -1.35
N ILE A 10 4.34 -10.00 -0.67
CA ILE A 10 4.56 -10.11 0.77
C ILE A 10 5.35 -11.39 1.06
N ASP A 11 6.24 -11.33 2.04
CA ASP A 11 6.93 -12.52 2.55
C ASP A 11 5.92 -13.55 3.08
N GLU A 12 6.16 -14.83 2.80
CA GLU A 12 5.22 -15.91 3.13
C GLU A 12 4.99 -16.07 4.64
N ASN A 13 6.04 -15.93 5.44
CA ASN A 13 5.93 -16.01 6.90
C ASN A 13 5.16 -14.79 7.43
N LEU A 14 5.47 -13.59 6.92
CA LEU A 14 4.77 -12.37 7.30
C LEU A 14 3.28 -12.42 6.94
N LYS A 15 2.94 -12.91 5.75
CA LYS A 15 1.55 -13.12 5.32
C LYS A 15 0.80 -14.03 6.29
N SER A 16 1.42 -15.14 6.66
CA SER A 16 0.80 -16.13 7.56
C SER A 16 0.56 -15.54 8.96
N GLN A 17 1.55 -14.83 9.51
CA GLN A 17 1.43 -14.15 10.80
C GLN A 17 0.35 -13.06 10.77
N LEU A 18 0.32 -12.25 9.71
CA LEU A 18 -0.70 -11.21 9.56
C LEU A 18 -2.10 -11.82 9.44
N GLN A 19 -2.25 -12.88 8.65
CA GLN A 19 -3.53 -13.57 8.48
C GLN A 19 -4.05 -14.15 9.80
N GLU A 20 -3.20 -14.79 10.60
CA GLU A 20 -3.56 -15.28 11.94
C GLU A 20 -3.99 -14.13 12.86
N LEU A 21 -3.21 -13.04 12.88
CA LEU A 21 -3.52 -11.86 13.70
C LEU A 21 -4.88 -11.26 13.36
N VAL A 22 -5.14 -10.97 12.09
CA VAL A 22 -6.39 -10.32 11.68
C VAL A 22 -7.59 -11.25 11.86
N SER A 23 -7.40 -12.56 11.67
CA SER A 23 -8.40 -13.58 11.98
C SER A 23 -8.77 -13.58 13.47
N ASN A 24 -7.77 -13.50 14.36
CA ASN A 24 -8.00 -13.40 15.81
C ASN A 24 -8.72 -12.10 16.21
N LEU A 25 -8.57 -11.04 15.40
CA LEU A 25 -9.31 -9.79 15.54
C LEU A 25 -10.71 -9.82 14.90
N GLY A 26 -11.11 -10.95 14.30
CA GLY A 26 -12.43 -11.14 13.70
C GLY A 26 -12.58 -10.56 12.29
N MET A 27 -11.48 -10.42 11.53
CA MET A 27 -11.49 -9.89 10.17
C MET A 27 -10.55 -10.64 9.22
N ASP A 28 -10.76 -10.49 7.92
CA ASP A 28 -9.88 -11.07 6.90
C ASP A 28 -8.85 -10.07 6.36
N MET A 29 -7.90 -10.55 5.55
CA MET A 29 -6.84 -9.71 4.97
C MET A 29 -7.43 -8.56 4.12
N THR A 30 -8.44 -8.85 3.31
CA THR A 30 -9.09 -7.84 2.45
C THR A 30 -9.69 -6.71 3.28
N THR A 31 -10.38 -7.05 4.38
CA THR A 31 -10.95 -6.09 5.32
C THR A 31 -9.87 -5.24 5.96
N PHE A 32 -8.77 -5.87 6.42
CA PHE A 32 -7.64 -5.16 7.01
C PHE A 32 -7.05 -4.11 6.05
N PHE A 33 -6.71 -4.51 4.81
CA PHE A 33 -6.14 -3.57 3.83
C PHE A 33 -7.13 -2.49 3.40
N THR A 34 -8.42 -2.83 3.26
CA THR A 34 -9.47 -1.84 2.97
C THR A 34 -9.61 -0.82 4.09
N MET A 35 -9.54 -1.24 5.35
CA MET A 35 -9.58 -0.34 6.50
C MET A 35 -8.34 0.56 6.55
N ALA A 36 -7.15 0.00 6.34
CA ALA A 36 -5.91 0.76 6.31
C ALA A 36 -5.93 1.82 5.19
N ALA A 37 -6.40 1.47 3.99
CA ALA A 37 -6.56 2.40 2.89
C ALA A 37 -7.57 3.52 3.22
N LYS A 38 -8.73 3.18 3.78
CA LYS A 38 -9.75 4.16 4.20
C LYS A 38 -9.23 5.10 5.29
N GLN A 39 -8.50 4.57 6.27
CA GLN A 39 -7.86 5.35 7.33
C GLN A 39 -6.89 6.36 6.72
N ALA A 40 -6.02 5.91 5.81
CA ALA A 40 -5.02 6.75 5.17
C ALA A 40 -5.65 7.90 4.36
N VAL A 41 -6.70 7.59 3.59
CA VAL A 41 -7.45 8.60 2.83
C VAL A 41 -8.19 9.57 3.75
N ARG A 42 -8.82 9.08 4.82
CA ARG A 42 -9.57 9.94 5.76
C ARG A 42 -8.65 10.93 6.50
N GLU A 43 -7.48 10.47 6.91
CA GLU A 43 -6.55 11.26 7.73
C GLU A 43 -5.49 11.98 6.89
N GLN A 44 -5.44 11.73 5.58
CA GLN A 44 -4.39 12.23 4.67
C GLN A 44 -2.98 11.93 5.22
N ALA A 45 -2.80 10.75 5.81
CA ALA A 45 -1.60 10.31 6.51
C ALA A 45 -1.42 8.79 6.40
N LEU A 46 -0.27 8.25 6.82
CA LEU A 46 -0.10 6.79 6.91
C LEU A 46 -1.03 6.21 7.98
N PRO A 47 -1.59 5.00 7.77
CA PRO A 47 -2.48 4.35 8.73
C PRO A 47 -1.74 3.76 9.94
N PHE A 48 -0.44 4.03 10.05
CA PHE A 48 0.43 3.68 11.16
C PHE A 48 1.44 4.82 11.36
N HIS A 49 1.99 4.93 12.58
CA HIS A 49 2.97 5.95 12.90
C HIS A 49 4.38 5.36 12.81
N PRO A 50 5.13 5.61 11.72
CA PRO A 50 6.52 5.19 11.66
C PRO A 50 7.34 5.99 12.67
N ASP A 51 8.00 5.30 13.61
CA ASP A 51 8.89 5.90 14.60
C ASP A 51 10.24 5.17 14.56
N MET A 52 11.35 5.93 14.64
CA MET A 52 12.73 5.43 14.70
C MET A 52 13.16 4.99 16.11
N ASN A 53 12.24 4.99 17.09
CA ASN A 53 12.48 4.55 18.45
C ASN A 53 12.92 3.07 18.46
N VAL A 54 14.21 2.90 18.74
CA VAL A 54 14.92 1.63 18.86
C VAL A 54 14.39 0.89 20.09
N GLY A 55 13.27 0.20 19.91
CA GLY A 55 12.52 -0.47 20.97
C GLY A 55 11.09 -0.84 20.56
N ARG A 56 10.53 -0.18 19.54
CA ARG A 56 9.18 -0.49 19.01
C ARG A 56 9.13 -0.78 17.50
N CYS A 57 10.08 -0.26 16.73
CA CYS A 57 10.24 -0.61 15.32
C CYS A 57 11.74 -0.71 15.02
N SER A 58 12.19 -1.79 14.40
CA SER A 58 13.60 -1.86 14.00
C SER A 58 13.82 -0.83 12.88
N ASN A 59 14.79 0.07 13.06
CA ASN A 59 15.27 1.03 12.04
C ASN A 59 15.44 0.36 10.65
N LYS A 60 15.72 -0.93 10.66
CA LYS A 60 15.81 -1.83 9.52
C LYS A 60 14.54 -1.92 8.67
N ALA A 61 13.34 -1.92 9.26
CA ALA A 61 12.09 -2.07 8.50
C ALA A 61 11.79 -0.83 7.63
N TYR A 62 12.00 0.36 8.17
CA TYR A 62 11.87 1.60 7.40
C TYR A 62 12.94 1.72 6.32
N GLN A 63 14.19 1.39 6.66
CA GLN A 63 15.28 1.33 5.67
C GLN A 63 15.01 0.30 4.57
N MET A 64 14.45 -0.86 4.90
CA MET A 64 14.06 -1.88 3.92
C MET A 64 12.90 -1.41 3.03
N ALA A 65 11.88 -0.78 3.61
CA ALA A 65 10.77 -0.22 2.83
C ALA A 65 11.27 0.86 1.86
N MET A 66 12.12 1.77 2.32
CA MET A 66 12.73 2.79 1.44
C MET A 66 13.67 2.17 0.40
N ALA A 67 14.48 1.17 0.76
CA ALA A 67 15.40 0.52 -0.16
C ALA A 67 14.70 -0.33 -1.23
N ASN A 68 13.51 -0.85 -0.92
CA ASN A 68 12.69 -1.62 -1.85
C ASN A 68 11.69 -0.74 -2.63
N THR A 69 11.65 0.56 -2.36
CA THR A 69 10.81 1.52 -3.09
C THR A 69 11.66 2.20 -4.15
N ASN A 70 11.30 2.04 -5.43
CA ASN A 70 11.94 2.80 -6.49
C ASN A 70 11.38 4.23 -6.48
N TYR A 71 12.24 5.21 -6.75
CA TYR A 71 11.84 6.62 -6.81
C TYR A 71 12.18 7.20 -8.18
N ASN A 72 11.27 8.00 -8.75
CA ASN A 72 11.54 8.74 -9.98
C ASN A 72 12.36 10.02 -9.69
N ALA A 73 12.73 10.73 -10.75
CA ALA A 73 13.51 11.97 -10.66
C ALA A 73 12.82 13.09 -9.83
N ASP A 74 11.49 13.03 -9.67
CA ASP A 74 10.70 13.96 -8.87
C ASP A 74 10.60 13.56 -7.39
N GLY A 75 11.26 12.47 -6.98
CA GLY A 75 11.21 11.95 -5.61
C GLY A 75 9.91 11.24 -5.26
N LYS A 76 9.09 10.88 -6.24
CA LYS A 76 7.88 10.08 -6.03
C LYS A 76 8.22 8.60 -6.04
N ALA A 77 7.64 7.84 -5.12
CA ALA A 77 7.69 6.38 -5.16
C ALA A 77 6.99 5.90 -6.45
N VAL A 78 7.72 5.18 -7.29
CA VAL A 78 7.25 4.62 -8.56
C VAL A 78 7.63 3.14 -8.65
N ILE A 79 6.93 2.40 -9.50
CA ILE A 79 7.35 1.06 -9.94
C ILE A 79 8.47 1.27 -10.97
N ALA A 80 9.53 0.45 -10.94
CA ALA A 80 10.65 0.63 -11.88
C ALA A 80 10.21 0.32 -13.31
N SER A 81 10.82 1.00 -14.30
CA SER A 81 10.48 0.84 -15.72
C SER A 81 10.76 -0.57 -16.28
N ASP A 82 11.59 -1.35 -15.59
CA ASP A 82 11.92 -2.75 -15.89
C ASP A 82 11.15 -3.76 -15.02
N ASP A 83 10.25 -3.29 -14.17
CA ASP A 83 9.38 -4.14 -13.37
C ASP A 83 8.24 -4.68 -14.24
N GLU A 84 7.95 -5.97 -14.11
CA GLU A 84 6.94 -6.71 -14.89
C GLU A 84 5.51 -6.12 -14.72
N TRP A 85 5.32 -5.28 -13.70
CA TRP A 85 4.07 -4.63 -13.31
C TRP A 85 3.92 -3.19 -13.84
N VAL A 86 4.92 -2.65 -14.56
CA VAL A 86 4.84 -1.27 -15.08
C VAL A 86 3.79 -1.09 -16.18
N GLU A 87 3.43 -2.17 -16.87
CA GLU A 87 2.45 -2.19 -17.97
C GLU A 87 1.00 -2.40 -17.47
N GLU A 88 0.74 -2.46 -16.16
CA GLU A 88 -0.63 -2.50 -15.62
C GLU A 88 -1.33 -1.13 -15.79
N THR A 89 -1.59 -0.79 -17.05
CA THR A 89 -2.35 0.37 -17.56
C THR A 89 -3.73 0.50 -16.92
N GLU A 90 -4.26 -0.58 -16.35
CA GLU A 90 -5.51 -0.62 -15.58
C GLU A 90 -5.51 0.38 -14.41
N TRP A 91 -4.34 0.64 -13.79
CA TRP A 91 -4.20 1.60 -12.70
C TRP A 91 -4.19 3.05 -13.17
N ASP A 92 -3.49 3.32 -14.27
CA ASP A 92 -3.43 4.65 -14.89
C ASP A 92 -4.81 5.05 -15.41
N ASP A 93 -5.51 4.12 -16.06
CA ASP A 93 -6.87 4.33 -16.56
C ASP A 93 -7.87 4.59 -15.42
N MET A 94 -7.77 3.83 -14.32
CA MET A 94 -8.64 4.02 -13.17
C MET A 94 -8.34 5.34 -12.44
N PHE A 95 -7.07 5.74 -12.33
CA PHE A 95 -6.68 7.02 -11.74
C PHE A 95 -7.22 8.20 -12.56
N GLU A 96 -7.07 8.16 -13.89
CA GLU A 96 -7.62 9.18 -14.78
C GLU A 96 -9.14 9.23 -14.74
N GLN A 97 -9.81 8.09 -14.57
CA GLN A 97 -11.25 8.04 -14.36
C GLN A 97 -11.66 8.72 -13.04
N MET A 98 -11.00 8.40 -11.92
CA MET A 98 -11.28 9.01 -10.61
C MET A 98 -11.02 10.53 -10.59
N LYS A 99 -10.03 10.99 -11.37
CA LYS A 99 -9.75 12.42 -11.55
C LYS A 99 -10.88 13.12 -12.29
N LYS A 100 -11.35 12.54 -13.41
CA LYS A 100 -12.50 13.06 -14.17
C LYS A 100 -13.78 13.10 -13.34
N GLU A 101 -14.02 12.10 -12.51
CA GLU A 101 -15.19 12.05 -11.63
C GLU A 101 -15.15 13.14 -10.54
N ARG A 102 -13.96 13.46 -10.01
CA ARG A 102 -13.78 14.58 -9.06
C ARG A 102 -13.87 15.97 -9.70
N GLU A 103 -13.50 16.11 -10.97
CA GLU A 103 -13.59 17.38 -11.70
C GLU A 103 -15.01 17.64 -12.24
N ALA A 104 -15.86 16.62 -12.28
CA ALA A 104 -17.25 16.70 -12.70
C ALA A 104 -18.26 16.96 -11.56
N GLU A 105 -17.79 16.95 -10.31
CA GLU A 105 -18.54 17.31 -9.09
C GLU A 105 -18.28 18.77 -8.68
#